data_AF-A0A536X142-F1
#
_entry.id   AF-A0A536X142-F1
#
_cell.length_a   1.000
_cell.length_b   1.000
_cell.length_c   1.000
_cell.angle_alpha   90.00
_cell.angle_beta   90.00
_cell.angle_gamma   90.00
#
_symmetry.space_group_name_H-M   'P 1'
#
loop_
_entity.id
_entity.type
_entity.pdbx_description
1 polymer ?
#
loop_
_entity_poly.entity_id
_entity_poly.type
_entity_poly.pdbx_seq_one_letter_code
_entity_poly.pdbx_strand_id
1 'polypeptide(L)' 'LERMTASILSNGRHRGAFGVAGGLPGAVGINRVERANGEVELLDHIGSTEMQPGDMFVIETPGGGGFGSPR' A
#
# COMPACT_ATOMS: atom_id res chain seq x y z
N LEU A 1 1.59 -11.36 22.52
CA LEU A 1 0.74 -10.56 21.62
C LEU A 1 -0.62 -11.23 21.55
N GLU A 2 -1.68 -10.46 21.31
CA GLU A 2 -3.07 -10.94 21.27
C GLU A 2 -3.67 -10.72 19.88
N ARG A 3 -4.77 -11.42 19.58
CA ARG A 3 -5.50 -11.22 18.31
C ARG A 3 -6.14 -9.83 18.27
N MET A 4 -6.21 -9.24 17.09
CA MET A 4 -6.84 -7.93 16.88
C MET A 4 -7.37 -7.78 15.45
N THR A 5 -8.25 -6.82 15.24
CA THR A 5 -8.66 -6.40 13.89
C THR A 5 -7.82 -5.20 13.47
N ALA A 6 -7.27 -5.24 12.25
CA ALA A 6 -6.60 -4.10 11.63
C ALA A 6 -7.43 -3.59 10.46
N SER A 7 -7.61 -2.27 10.37
CA SER A 7 -8.35 -1.61 9.31
C SER A 7 -7.53 -0.49 8.70
N ILE A 8 -7.68 -0.28 7.40
CA ILE A 8 -6.98 0.76 6.65
C ILE A 8 -7.91 1.53 5.73
N LEU A 9 -7.72 2.85 5.72
CA LEU A 9 -8.23 3.77 4.73
C LEU A 9 -7.03 4.54 4.17
N SER A 10 -6.71 4.32 2.90
CA SER A 10 -5.51 4.87 2.28
C SER A 10 -5.75 5.19 0.81
N ASN A 11 -5.24 6.32 0.33
CA ASN A 11 -5.34 6.71 -1.08
C ASN A 11 -4.06 6.33 -1.85
N GLY A 12 -4.08 6.53 -3.17
CA GLY A 12 -2.91 6.25 -4.01
C GLY A 12 -2.66 4.77 -4.29
N ARG A 13 -3.70 3.92 -4.18
CA ARG A 13 -3.62 2.47 -4.41
C ARG A 13 -4.02 2.05 -5.83
N HIS A 14 -4.89 2.82 -6.47
CA HIS A 14 -5.34 2.57 -7.85
C HIS A 14 -4.83 3.61 -8.86
N ARG A 15 -4.47 4.80 -8.37
CA ARG A 15 -3.97 5.92 -9.18
C ARG A 15 -2.83 6.57 -8.39
N GLY A 16 -1.65 6.62 -8.96
CA GLY A 16 -0.49 7.29 -8.37
C GLY A 16 -0.60 8.81 -8.44
N ALA A 17 0.29 9.51 -7.74
CA ALA A 17 0.39 10.96 -7.84
C ALA A 17 0.72 11.40 -9.27
N PHE A 18 0.10 12.48 -9.75
CA PHE A 18 0.34 13.00 -11.09
C PHE A 18 1.76 13.56 -11.21
N GLY A 19 2.39 13.32 -12.35
CA GLY A 19 3.59 14.06 -12.73
C GLY A 19 3.26 15.47 -13.23
N VAL A 20 4.27 16.32 -13.26
CA VAL A 20 4.16 17.72 -13.69
C VAL A 20 5.24 18.07 -14.71
N ALA A 21 4.95 19.05 -15.58
CA ALA A 21 5.86 19.48 -16.66
C ALA A 21 6.38 18.33 -17.55
N GLY A 22 5.52 17.36 -17.87
CA GLY A 22 5.86 16.17 -18.66
C GLY A 22 6.41 14.98 -17.85
N GLY A 23 6.42 15.09 -16.51
CA GLY A 23 6.78 13.99 -15.63
C GLY A 23 5.79 12.83 -15.62
N LEU A 24 6.29 11.64 -15.35
CA LEU A 24 5.48 10.42 -15.24
C LEU A 24 4.74 10.35 -13.88
N PRO A 25 3.62 9.63 -13.81
CA PRO A 25 2.94 9.36 -12.54
C PRO A 25 3.82 8.59 -11.55
N GLY A 26 3.60 8.83 -10.25
CA GLY A 26 4.21 8.05 -9.19
C GLY A 26 3.69 6.61 -9.16
N ALA A 27 4.48 5.69 -8.60
CA ALA A 27 4.02 4.34 -8.34
C ALA A 27 2.85 4.34 -7.34
N VAL A 28 1.87 3.47 -7.57
CA VAL A 28 0.85 3.20 -6.56
C VAL A 28 1.50 2.48 -5.38
N GLY A 29 1.00 2.73 -4.18
CA GLY A 29 1.44 1.96 -3.02
C GLY A 29 0.55 0.74 -2.78
N ILE A 30 0.98 -0.15 -1.91
CA ILE A 30 0.36 -1.47 -1.67
C ILE A 30 0.04 -1.62 -0.18
N ASN A 31 -1.11 -2.23 0.13
CA ASN A 31 -1.40 -2.71 1.47
C ASN A 31 -1.41 -4.24 1.41
N ARG A 32 -0.72 -4.89 2.35
CA ARG A 32 -0.79 -6.35 2.50
C ARG A 32 -0.61 -6.77 3.95
N VAL A 33 -1.07 -7.97 4.26
CA VAL A 33 -0.68 -8.70 5.46
C VAL A 33 0.22 -9.86 5.04
N GLU A 34 1.42 -9.89 5.59
CA GLU A 34 2.30 -11.05 5.55
C GLU A 34 1.96 -11.90 6.78
N ARG A 35 1.35 -13.05 6.53
CA ARG A 35 0.90 -13.99 7.56
C ARG A 35 2.08 -14.71 8.17
N ALA A 36 1.99 -15.08 9.44
CA ALA A 36 3.05 -15.81 10.14
C ALA A 36 3.42 -17.16 9.47
N ASN A 37 2.51 -17.74 8.68
CA ASN A 37 2.72 -18.96 7.90
C ASN A 37 3.42 -18.70 6.54
N GLY A 38 3.71 -17.44 6.20
CA GLY A 38 4.33 -17.01 4.95
C GLY A 38 3.36 -16.64 3.82
N GLU A 39 2.05 -16.78 4.02
CA GLU A 39 1.06 -16.33 3.03
C GLU A 39 0.98 -14.80 2.97
N VAL A 40 0.58 -14.28 1.80
CA VAL A 40 0.38 -12.84 1.59
C VAL A 40 -1.07 -12.58 1.24
N GLU A 41 -1.74 -11.76 2.05
CA GLU A 41 -3.08 -11.25 1.79
C GLU A 41 -3.00 -9.79 1.33
N LEU A 42 -3.47 -9.50 0.11
CA LEU A 42 -3.56 -8.14 -0.38
C LEU A 42 -4.84 -7.48 0.13
N LEU A 43 -4.73 -6.21 0.54
CA LEU A 43 -5.87 -5.38 0.92
C LEU A 43 -6.00 -4.20 -0.04
N ASP A 44 -7.23 -3.85 -0.39
CA ASP A 44 -7.53 -2.66 -1.19
C ASP A 44 -7.31 -1.36 -0.37
N HIS A 45 -7.57 -0.21 -0.99
CA HIS A 45 -7.51 1.13 -0.43
C HIS A 45 -8.39 1.32 0.81
N ILE A 46 -9.50 0.59 0.89
CA ILE A 46 -10.35 0.40 2.07
C ILE A 46 -10.37 -1.10 2.37
N GLY A 47 -9.86 -1.48 3.53
CA GLY A 47 -9.76 -2.90 3.90
C GLY A 47 -9.75 -3.10 5.41
N SER A 48 -10.16 -4.29 5.84
CA SER A 48 -10.07 -4.73 7.23
C SER A 48 -9.82 -6.23 7.25
N THR A 49 -9.00 -6.69 8.20
CA THR A 49 -8.69 -8.11 8.37
C THR A 49 -8.34 -8.42 9.82
N GLU A 50 -8.52 -9.68 10.20
CA GLU A 50 -8.09 -10.21 11.49
C GLU A 50 -6.59 -10.46 11.47
N MET A 51 -5.91 -10.10 12.55
CA MET A 51 -4.47 -10.25 12.74
C MET A 51 -4.20 -11.25 13.85
N GLN A 52 -3.28 -12.18 13.60
CA GLN A 52 -2.75 -13.09 14.61
C GLN A 52 -1.38 -12.61 15.11
N PRO A 53 -0.97 -13.01 16.33
CA PRO A 53 0.41 -12.85 16.76
C PRO A 53 1.41 -13.39 15.73
N GLY A 54 2.32 -12.53 15.28
CA GLY A 54 3.33 -12.88 14.28
C GLY A 54 2.99 -12.44 12.84
N ASP A 55 1.73 -12.08 12.56
CA ASP A 55 1.38 -11.45 11.29
C ASP A 55 1.96 -10.03 11.21
N MET A 56 2.26 -9.56 10.00
CA MET A 56 2.78 -8.23 9.73
C MET A 56 1.88 -7.48 8.75
N PHE A 57 1.37 -6.32 9.17
CA PHE A 57 0.66 -5.42 8.26
C PHE A 57 1.69 -4.51 7.58
N VAL A 58 1.91 -4.71 6.29
CA VAL A 58 2.86 -3.94 5.48
C VAL A 58 2.12 -2.88 4.67
N ILE A 59 2.58 -1.65 4.81
CA ILE A 59 2.07 -0.48 4.08
C ILE A 59 3.21 0.08 3.24
N GLU A 60 3.14 -0.13 1.94
CA GLU A 60 4.02 0.52 0.99
C GLU A 60 3.41 1.86 0.59
N THR A 61 4.04 2.95 0.99
CA THR A 61 3.55 4.30 0.71
C THR A 61 3.65 4.62 -0.79
N PRO A 62 2.62 5.21 -1.42
CA PRO A 62 2.69 5.57 -2.84
C PRO A 62 3.83 6.56 -3.12
N GLY A 63 4.40 6.45 -4.31
CA GLY A 63 5.44 7.37 -4.78
C GLY A 63 4.88 8.73 -5.21
N GLY A 64 5.72 9.76 -5.16
CA GLY A 64 5.42 11.07 -5.76
C GLY A 64 5.46 11.03 -7.28
N GLY A 65 4.75 11.95 -7.93
CA GLY A 65 4.84 12.15 -9.38
C GLY A 65 6.16 12.82 -9.76
N GLY A 66 6.68 12.47 -10.94
CA GLY A 66 7.92 13.05 -11.46
C GLY A 66 7.76 14.50 -11.94
N PHE A 67 8.89 15.19 -12.09
CA PHE A 67 8.97 16.51 -12.72
C PHE A 67 9.82 16.44 -13.99
N GLY A 68 9.35 17.07 -15.06
CA GLY A 68 10.09 17.15 -16.32
C GLY A 68 9.97 15.88 -17.16
N SER A 69 10.29 15.96 -18.45
CA SER A 69 10.27 14.78 -19.32
C SER A 69 11.36 13.78 -18.92
N PRO A 70 11.05 12.47 -18.84
CA PRO A 70 12.07 11.44 -18.67
C PRO A 70 13.11 11.55 -19.79
N ARG A 71 14.38 11.32 -19.45
CA ARG A 71 15.46 11.17 -20.42
C ARG A 71 15.64 9.72 -20.81
#